data_AF-A0A1Q7AJS5-F1
#
_entry.id   AF-A0A1Q7AJS5-F1
#
_cell.length_a   1.000
_cell.length_b   1.000
_cell.length_c   1.000
_cell.angle_alpha   90.00
_cell.angle_beta   90.00
_cell.angle_gamma   90.00
#
_symmetry.space_group_name_H-M   'P 1'
#
loop_
_entity.id
_entity.type
_entity.pdbx_description
1 polymer ?
#
loop_
_entity_poly.entity_id
_entity_poly.type
_entity_poly.pdbx_seq_one_letter_code
_entity_poly.pdbx_strand_id
1 'polypeptide(L)' 'MKPEDYSRRQQELGGWQVTIETYKLGDVYHCTIANVDPGARFARADGPTREEAERVAIEKATRHLAQTRKFEV' A
#
# COMPACT_ATOMS: atom_id res chain seq x y z
N MET A 1 11.58 18.47 -1.79
CA MET A 1 12.18 17.10 -1.72
C MET A 1 11.64 16.30 -2.89
N LYS A 2 12.51 15.68 -3.70
CA LYS A 2 12.09 14.84 -4.83
C LYS A 2 11.92 13.41 -4.33
N PRO A 3 10.86 12.69 -4.70
CA PRO A 3 10.76 11.27 -4.41
C PRO A 3 11.82 10.52 -5.22
N GLU A 4 12.64 9.74 -4.52
CA GLU A 4 13.66 8.85 -5.09
C GLU A 4 13.13 7.42 -5.03
N ASP A 5 13.69 6.49 -5.82
CA ASP A 5 13.32 5.07 -5.76
C ASP A 5 11.80 4.80 -5.91
N TYR A 6 11.13 5.58 -6.76
CA TYR A 6 9.69 5.41 -7.01
C TYR A 6 9.42 4.04 -7.65
N SER A 7 8.58 3.25 -7.00
CA SER A 7 8.11 1.96 -7.46
C SER A 7 6.60 1.87 -7.32
N ARG A 8 5.92 1.38 -8.35
CA ARG A 8 4.49 1.16 -8.34
C ARG A 8 4.20 -0.22 -8.91
N ARG A 9 3.46 -1.03 -8.17
CA ARG A 9 3.00 -2.35 -8.61
C ARG A 9 1.54 -2.56 -8.22
N GLN A 10 0.84 -3.37 -9.00
CA GLN A 10 -0.49 -3.85 -8.64
C GLN A 10 -0.35 -5.27 -8.11
N GLN A 11 -1.11 -5.58 -7.06
CA GLN A 11 -1.13 -6.87 -6.42
C GLN A 11 -2.55 -7.15 -5.92
N GLU A 12 -2.96 -8.42 -5.96
CA GLU A 12 -4.21 -8.83 -5.35
C GLU A 12 -3.99 -9.14 -3.86
N LEU A 13 -4.77 -8.51 -2.98
CA LEU A 13 -4.79 -8.80 -1.55
C LEU A 13 -6.22 -9.14 -1.13
N GLY A 14 -6.44 -10.34 -0.58
CA GLY A 14 -7.76 -10.74 -0.09
C GLY A 14 -8.87 -10.70 -1.15
N GLY A 15 -8.52 -10.91 -2.43
CA GLY A 15 -9.44 -10.80 -3.56
C GLY A 15 -9.81 -9.37 -3.97
N TRP A 16 -9.04 -8.37 -3.53
CA TRP A 16 -9.13 -6.98 -3.99
C TRP A 16 -7.86 -6.61 -4.76
N GLN A 17 -8.02 -6.00 -5.93
CA GLN A 17 -6.89 -5.46 -6.70
C GLN A 17 -6.41 -4.17 -6.04
N VAL A 18 -5.17 -4.16 -5.57
CA VAL A 18 -4.58 -2.99 -4.89
C VAL A 18 -3.34 -2.51 -5.65
N THR A 19 -3.11 -1.21 -5.63
CA THR A 19 -1.88 -0.58 -6.08
C THR A 19 -1.00 -0.30 -4.86
N ILE A 20 0.20 -0.87 -4.87
CA ILE A 20 1.27 -0.62 -3.90
C ILE A 20 2.24 0.36 -4.55
N GLU A 21 2.34 1.54 -3.97
CA GLU A 21 3.23 2.62 -4.39
C GLU A 21 4.25 2.88 -3.29
N THR A 22 5.53 2.71 -3.59
CA THR A 22 6.62 2.92 -2.63
C THR A 22 7.61 3.93 -3.19
N TYR A 23 8.00 4.90 -2.39
CA TYR A 23 8.99 5.90 -2.77
C TYR A 23 9.83 6.31 -1.56
N LYS A 24 11.09 6.66 -1.79
CA LYS A 24 11.98 7.21 -0.77
C LYS A 24 11.86 8.73 -0.74
N LEU A 25 11.74 9.29 0.45
CA LEU A 25 11.73 10.73 0.69
C LEU A 25 12.76 11.06 1.77
N GLY A 26 13.91 11.59 1.36
CA GLY A 26 15.06 11.76 2.25
C GLY A 26 15.62 10.41 2.69
N ASP A 27 15.56 10.11 3.98
CA ASP A 27 16.04 8.85 4.59
C ASP A 27 14.92 7.87 4.94
N VAL A 28 13.67 8.17 4.56
CA VAL A 28 12.50 7.35 4.90
C VAL A 28 11.85 6.81 3.64
N TYR A 29 11.54 5.52 3.64
CA TYR A 29 10.69 4.89 2.62
C TYR A 29 9.23 5.05 3.01
N HIS A 30 8.44 5.57 2.09
CA HIS A 30 6.99 5.65 2.20
C HIS A 30 6.36 4.63 1.28
N CYS A 31 5.52 3.76 1.83
CA CYS A 31 4.70 2.84 1.09
C CYS A 31 3.22 3.24 1.26
N THR A 32 2.50 3.31 0.15
CA THR A 32 1.06 3.52 0.15
C THR A 32 0.35 2.45 -0.64
N ILE A 33 -0.78 1.99 -0.09
CA ILE A 33 -1.64 1.01 -0.71
C ILE A 33 -3.00 1.65 -0.97
N ALA A 34 -3.39 1.63 -2.24
CA ALA A 34 -4.68 2.12 -2.73
C ALA A 34 -5.43 0.98 -3.42
N ASN A 35 -6.75 0.99 -3.36
CA ASN A 35 -7.55 0.09 -4.18
C ASN A 35 -7.47 0.54 -5.64
N VAL A 36 -7.43 -0.37 -6.61
CA VAL A 36 -7.45 -0.01 -8.04
C VAL A 36 -8.79 0.65 -8.42
N ASP A 37 -9.89 0.19 -7.83
CA ASP A 37 -11.24 0.72 -8.05
C ASP A 37 -11.99 0.77 -6.72
N PRO A 38 -12.38 1.94 -6.18
CA PRO A 38 -12.46 3.27 -6.80
C PRO A 38 -11.19 4.17 -6.67
N GLY A 39 -9.99 3.61 -6.47
CA GLY A 39 -8.77 4.42 -6.28
C GLY A 39 -8.52 4.87 -4.83
N ALA A 40 -9.32 4.42 -3.87
CA ALA A 40 -9.23 4.86 -2.48
C ALA A 40 -7.95 4.36 -1.80
N ARG A 41 -7.15 5.28 -1.22
CA ARG A 41 -6.01 4.96 -0.35
C ARG A 41 -6.54 4.53 1.02
N PHE A 42 -6.25 3.30 1.42
CA PHE A 42 -6.76 2.73 2.68
C PHE A 42 -5.66 2.26 3.63
N ALA A 43 -4.42 2.10 3.16
CA ALA A 43 -3.29 1.81 4.03
C ALA A 43 -2.04 2.57 3.59
N ARG A 44 -1.23 2.99 4.57
CA ARG A 44 0.09 3.59 4.34
C ARG A 44 1.03 3.21 5.47
N ALA A 45 2.31 3.14 5.16
CA ALA A 45 3.36 2.94 6.14
C ALA A 45 4.64 3.66 5.71
N ASP A 46 5.47 3.89 6.71
CA ASP A 46 6.80 4.46 6.56
C ASP A 46 7.80 3.54 7.26
N GLY A 47 9.02 3.51 6.76
CA GLY A 47 10.06 2.64 7.28
C GLY A 47 11.47 3.06 6.84
N PRO A 48 12.50 2.58 7.55
CA PRO A 48 13.90 2.85 7.20
C PRO A 48 14.32 2.16 5.89
N THR A 49 13.61 1.09 5.50
CA THR A 49 13.86 0.33 4.27
C THR A 49 12.57 0.13 3.49
N ARG A 50 12.71 -0.11 2.18
CA ARG A 50 11.59 -0.42 1.28
C ARG A 50 10.79 -1.62 1.78
N GLU A 51 11.49 -2.71 2.11
CA GLU A 51 10.87 -3.96 2.56
C GLU A 51 10.06 -3.80 3.84
N GLU A 52 10.57 -3.02 4.81
CA GLU A 52 9.85 -2.81 6.07
C GLU A 52 8.59 -1.94 5.86
N ALA A 53 8.72 -0.86 5.08
CA ALA A 53 7.58 -0.02 4.73
C ALA A 53 6.50 -0.82 3.98
N GLU A 54 6.89 -1.67 3.02
CA GLU A 54 5.97 -2.54 2.30
C GLU A 54 5.32 -3.58 3.22
N ARG A 55 6.09 -4.24 4.08
CA ARG A 55 5.58 -5.25 5.01
C ARG A 55 4.52 -4.68 5.94
N VAL A 56 4.80 -3.53 6.57
CA VAL A 56 3.86 -2.87 7.48
C VAL A 56 2.63 -2.36 6.73
N ALA A 57 2.80 -1.83 5.52
CA ALA A 57 1.67 -1.37 4.71
C ALA A 57 0.76 -2.54 4.30
N ILE A 58 1.33 -3.66 3.85
CA ILE A 58 0.60 -4.87 3.44
C ILE A 58 -0.13 -5.49 4.63
N GLU A 59 0.50 -5.54 5.81
CA GLU A 59 -0.14 -6.06 7.02
C GLU A 59 -1.37 -5.22 7.41
N LYS A 60 -1.23 -3.89 7.41
CA LYS A 60 -2.36 -2.97 7.63
C LYS A 60 -3.44 -3.14 6.57
N ALA A 61 -3.05 -3.19 5.30
CA ALA A 61 -3.98 -3.36 4.19
C ALA A 61 -4.78 -4.66 4.33
N THR A 62 -4.09 -5.78 4.59
CA THR A 62 -4.71 -7.09 4.83
C THR A 62 -5.69 -7.03 5.98
N ARG A 63 -5.31 -6.39 7.10
CA ARG A 63 -6.19 -6.23 8.27
C ARG A 63 -7.42 -5.37 7.98
N HIS A 64 -7.28 -4.33 7.16
CA HIS A 64 -8.42 -3.50 6.74
C HIS A 64 -9.34 -4.28 5.80
N LEU A 65 -8.79 -4.96 4.80
CA LEU A 65 -9.56 -5.76 3.85
C LEU A 65 -10.28 -6.93 4.52
N ALA A 66 -9.69 -7.54 5.56
CA ALA A 66 -10.33 -8.57 6.36
C ALA A 66 -11.55 -8.04 7.15
N GLN A 67 -11.57 -6.75 7.49
CA GLN A 67 -12.72 -6.09 8.14
C GLN A 67 -13.75 -5.58 7.12
N THR A 68 -13.32 -5.34 5.89
CA THR A 68 -14.20 -4.91 4.80
C THR A 68 -15.03 -6.09 4.31
N ARG A 69 -16.33 -6.10 4.63
CA ARG A 69 -17.29 -7.02 4.01
C ARG A 69 -17.43 -6.69 2.52
N LYS A 70 -17.15 -7.65 1.64
CA LYS A 70 -17.58 -7.58 0.24
C LYS A 70 -19.10 -7.59 0.23
N PHE A 71 -19.70 -6.46 -0.14
CA PHE A 71 -21.08 -6.46 -0.61
C PHE A 71 -21.00 -6.80 -2.10
N GLU A 72 -21.36 -8.02 -2.47
CA GLU A 72 -21.75 -8.30 -3.86
C GLU A 72 -23.02 -7.46 -4.11
N VAL A 73 -22.94 -6.53 -5.06
CA VAL A 73 -24.10 -5.79 -5.59
C VAL A 73 -24.62 -6.53 -6.80
#